data_AF-A0A813AJP6-F1
#
_entry.id   AF-A0A813AJP6-F1
#
_cell.length_a   1.000
_cell.length_b   1.000
_cell.length_c   1.000
_cell.angle_alpha   90.00
_cell.angle_beta   90.00
_cell.angle_gamma   90.00
#
_symmetry.space_group_name_H-M   'P 1'
#
loop_
_entity.id
_entity.type
_entity.pdbx_description
1 polymer ?
#
loop_
_entity_poly.entity_id
_entity_poly.type
_entity_poly.pdbx_seq_one_letter_code
_entity_poly.pdbx_strand_id
1 'polypeptide(L)'
;MAPLKRLVSCIVVSLPLAVLTQDSQCAMQLSHTVLNNKTNKSDAEDFVKKMVQQVLSYPAPAVNSEVSVSRPLLFMHQYRAGGTTLRQLLYNVSTNLGVKAHIACSGGVDCREFQIREASSAVYGGHFCWHESLKHLGEDKKPSCLTNFREPEARLMSCYTHRLVTTKKVAPWCMGKLAPEKLKSMLVNYGCVNEPFRRLGQCGLISKVGDKDRLTRMQVWNATLETLGQCVPILVDEHDTFKAAVNTFPQFKTAFWALKNLTLNQNKYAHDCQISDAHRQ
;
A
#
# COMPACT_ATOMS: atom_id res chain seq x y z
N MET A 1 -9.11 9.73 -13.64
CA MET A 1 -10.17 9.12 -12.78
C MET A 1 -10.19 7.59 -12.81
N ALA A 2 -10.07 6.91 -13.96
CA ALA A 2 -9.96 5.44 -14.04
C ALA A 2 -8.80 4.79 -13.22
N PRO A 3 -7.57 5.34 -13.19
CA PRO A 3 -6.46 4.73 -12.43
C PRO A 3 -6.63 4.83 -10.91
N LEU A 4 -7.33 5.85 -10.41
CA LEU A 4 -7.63 6.01 -8.98
C LEU A 4 -8.74 5.03 -8.53
N LYS A 5 -9.73 4.74 -9.39
CA LYS A 5 -10.70 3.66 -9.17
C LYS A 5 -10.00 2.30 -9.09
N ARG A 6 -9.10 2.01 -10.05
CA ARG A 6 -8.32 0.75 -10.07
C ARG A 6 -7.40 0.63 -8.86
N LEU A 7 -6.77 1.71 -8.43
CA LEU A 7 -5.97 1.78 -7.20
C LEU A 7 -6.79 1.44 -5.97
N VAL A 8 -7.91 2.12 -5.76
CA VAL A 8 -8.71 1.87 -4.57
C VAL A 8 -9.23 0.44 -4.65
N SER A 9 -9.69 -0.03 -5.81
CA SER A 9 -10.00 -1.46 -6.02
C SER A 9 -8.82 -2.39 -5.72
N CYS A 10 -7.56 -2.08 -6.06
CA CYS A 10 -6.40 -2.90 -5.69
C CYS A 10 -6.14 -2.88 -4.18
N ILE A 11 -6.24 -1.71 -3.54
CA ILE A 11 -6.15 -1.59 -2.08
C ILE A 11 -7.26 -2.40 -1.42
N VAL A 12 -8.47 -2.40 -1.99
CA VAL A 12 -9.64 -3.13 -1.48
C VAL A 12 -9.61 -4.63 -1.80
N VAL A 13 -9.11 -5.06 -2.96
CA VAL A 13 -9.02 -6.48 -3.35
C VAL A 13 -7.93 -7.21 -2.57
N SER A 14 -7.02 -6.48 -1.91
CA SER A 14 -6.12 -7.06 -0.90
C SER A 14 -6.86 -7.56 0.37
N LEU A 15 -8.17 -7.29 0.52
CA LEU A 15 -8.93 -7.49 1.76
C LEU A 15 -9.79 -8.74 1.96
N PRO A 16 -10.21 -9.56 0.96
CA PRO A 16 -10.98 -10.77 1.28
C PRO A 16 -10.23 -11.64 2.30
N LEU A 17 -8.89 -11.64 2.23
CA LEU A 17 -8.02 -12.39 3.14
C LEU A 17 -8.00 -11.85 4.59
N ALA A 18 -8.28 -10.57 4.83
CA ALA A 18 -8.24 -9.98 6.18
C ALA A 18 -9.61 -9.87 6.86
N VAL A 19 -10.71 -9.89 6.10
CA VAL A 19 -12.07 -9.59 6.61
C VAL A 19 -13.01 -10.81 6.58
N LEU A 20 -12.64 -11.94 5.96
CA LEU A 20 -13.47 -13.16 5.99
C LEU A 20 -13.41 -13.91 7.33
N THR A 21 -13.68 -13.25 8.46
CA THR A 21 -14.20 -13.98 9.62
C THR A 21 -15.70 -13.76 9.66
N GLN A 22 -16.40 -14.86 9.38
CA GLN A 22 -17.84 -15.12 9.61
C GLN A 22 -18.76 -14.82 8.42
N ASP A 23 -19.22 -15.94 7.83
CA ASP A 23 -20.41 -16.14 7.00
C ASP A 23 -20.58 -15.29 5.74
N SER A 24 -19.92 -15.69 4.65
CA SER A 24 -20.61 -15.84 3.35
C SER A 24 -19.70 -16.57 2.35
N GLN A 25 -20.19 -17.70 1.84
CA GLN A 25 -19.69 -18.30 0.59
C GLN A 25 -19.79 -17.25 -0.52
N CYS A 26 -18.66 -16.80 -1.08
CA CYS A 26 -18.67 -15.89 -2.22
C CYS A 26 -18.20 -16.61 -3.48
N ALA A 27 -19.18 -16.91 -4.32
CA ALA A 27 -19.06 -17.62 -5.58
C ALA A 27 -18.22 -16.83 -6.60
N MET A 28 -17.22 -17.49 -7.18
CA MET A 28 -16.77 -17.20 -8.54
C MET A 28 -17.67 -17.96 -9.51
N GLN A 29 -18.33 -17.26 -10.43
CA GLN A 29 -18.57 -17.78 -11.77
C GLN A 29 -18.87 -16.63 -12.73
N LEU A 30 -17.88 -16.31 -13.56
CA LEU A 30 -18.09 -15.66 -14.84
C LEU A 30 -18.64 -16.72 -15.80
N SER A 31 -19.72 -16.36 -16.51
CA SER A 31 -20.16 -16.86 -17.84
C SER A 31 -21.59 -17.43 -17.89
N HIS A 32 -22.43 -16.70 -18.65
CA HIS A 32 -23.56 -17.14 -19.48
C HIS A 32 -24.80 -17.82 -18.87
N THR A 33 -25.87 -17.01 -18.85
CA THR A 33 -27.27 -17.30 -19.25
C THR A 33 -28.16 -18.19 -18.36
N VAL A 34 -29.34 -17.61 -18.07
CA VAL A 34 -30.68 -18.18 -17.81
C VAL A 34 -31.25 -17.85 -16.43
N LEU A 35 -32.48 -17.32 -16.52
CA LEU A 35 -33.39 -16.77 -15.52
C LEU A 35 -33.66 -17.61 -14.27
N ASN A 36 -33.95 -16.85 -13.21
CA ASN A 36 -34.96 -17.02 -12.15
C ASN A 36 -34.52 -17.30 -10.69
N ASN A 37 -35.07 -16.40 -9.86
CA ASN A 37 -35.41 -16.47 -8.44
C ASN A 37 -34.36 -16.20 -7.34
N LYS A 38 -34.36 -14.91 -6.96
CA LYS A 38 -34.55 -14.35 -5.60
C LYS A 38 -33.85 -15.06 -4.42
N THR A 39 -32.72 -14.48 -4.04
CA THR A 39 -32.45 -14.04 -2.65
C THR A 39 -31.34 -12.98 -2.71
N ASN A 40 -31.57 -11.82 -2.09
CA ASN A 40 -30.79 -10.60 -2.30
C ASN A 40 -29.31 -10.75 -1.91
N LYS A 41 -28.44 -10.68 -2.92
CA LYS A 41 -26.98 -10.78 -2.86
C LYS A 41 -26.30 -9.40 -3.06
N SER A 42 -26.97 -8.29 -2.70
CA SER A 42 -26.57 -6.93 -3.12
C SER A 42 -25.51 -6.24 -2.27
N ASP A 43 -25.23 -6.69 -1.04
CA ASP A 43 -24.55 -5.81 -0.08
C ASP A 43 -23.02 -5.89 -0.12
N ALA A 44 -22.46 -6.99 -0.61
CA ALA A 44 -21.01 -7.16 -0.73
C ALA A 44 -20.40 -6.34 -1.89
N GLU A 45 -21.16 -6.12 -2.98
CA GLU A 45 -20.74 -5.26 -4.09
C GLU A 45 -20.77 -3.76 -3.73
N ASP A 46 -21.42 -3.37 -2.64
CA ASP A 46 -21.68 -1.96 -2.29
C ASP A 46 -20.57 -1.35 -1.39
N PHE A 47 -19.94 -2.16 -0.53
CA PHE A 47 -18.92 -1.64 0.39
C PHE A 47 -17.65 -1.11 -0.32
N VAL A 48 -17.10 -1.89 -1.27
CA VAL A 48 -15.92 -1.48 -2.05
C VAL A 48 -16.22 -0.23 -2.87
N LYS A 49 -17.38 -0.18 -3.54
CA LYS A 49 -17.81 0.97 -4.34
C LYS A 49 -17.94 2.22 -3.48
N LYS A 50 -18.55 2.13 -2.29
CA LYS A 50 -18.67 3.23 -1.31
C LYS A 50 -17.31 3.76 -0.87
N MET A 51 -16.35 2.90 -0.59
CA MET A 51 -15.01 3.35 -0.22
C MET A 51 -14.25 4.01 -1.38
N VAL A 52 -14.38 3.46 -2.59
CA VAL A 52 -13.84 4.09 -3.81
C VAL A 52 -14.42 5.49 -3.95
N GLN A 53 -15.74 5.62 -3.83
CA GLN A 53 -16.42 6.92 -3.88
C GLN A 53 -15.95 7.87 -2.77
N GLN A 54 -15.75 7.38 -1.55
CA GLN A 54 -15.22 8.17 -0.45
C GLN A 54 -13.82 8.70 -0.78
N VAL A 55 -12.90 7.86 -1.25
CA VAL A 55 -11.55 8.31 -1.62
C VAL A 55 -11.60 9.32 -2.77
N LEU A 56 -12.45 9.08 -3.77
CA LEU A 56 -12.64 9.97 -4.90
C LEU A 56 -13.31 11.30 -4.53
N SER A 57 -13.96 11.38 -3.37
CA SER A 57 -14.59 12.62 -2.89
C SER A 57 -13.61 13.57 -2.22
N TYR A 58 -12.43 13.08 -1.79
CA TYR A 58 -11.38 13.95 -1.25
C TYR A 58 -10.79 14.85 -2.34
N PRO A 59 -10.42 16.10 -2.00
CA PRO A 59 -9.75 16.98 -2.94
C PRO A 59 -8.42 16.36 -3.39
N ALA A 60 -8.06 16.58 -4.65
CA ALA A 60 -6.79 16.13 -5.17
C ALA A 60 -5.63 16.72 -4.34
N PRO A 61 -4.55 15.95 -4.05
CA PRO A 61 -3.40 16.46 -3.33
C PRO A 61 -2.82 17.72 -3.97
N ALA A 62 -2.57 18.74 -3.16
CA ALA A 62 -2.04 20.02 -3.65
C ALA A 62 -0.65 19.83 -4.29
N VAL A 63 -0.44 20.47 -5.44
CA VAL A 63 0.85 20.48 -6.14
C VAL A 63 1.94 21.05 -5.22
N ASN A 64 3.09 20.39 -5.18
CA ASN A 64 4.28 20.81 -4.47
C ASN A 64 5.48 20.82 -5.43
N SER A 65 5.53 21.88 -6.24
CA SER A 65 6.60 22.11 -7.23
C SER A 65 7.96 22.41 -6.62
N GLU A 66 8.01 22.78 -5.33
CA GLU A 66 9.21 23.19 -4.61
C GLU A 66 9.28 22.52 -3.24
N VAL A 67 9.57 21.22 -3.25
CA VAL A 67 9.78 20.45 -2.02
C VAL A 67 10.96 21.03 -1.24
N SER A 68 10.69 21.40 0.01
CA SER A 68 11.61 22.10 0.89
C SER A 68 11.37 21.70 2.35
N VAL A 69 12.19 22.21 3.28
CA VAL A 69 12.03 21.96 4.71
C VAL A 69 10.74 22.58 5.27
N SER A 70 10.18 23.62 4.65
CA SER A 70 8.91 24.23 5.08
C SER A 70 7.68 23.48 4.59
N ARG A 71 7.79 22.77 3.44
CA ARG A 71 6.74 21.92 2.89
C ARG A 71 7.32 20.60 2.36
N PRO A 72 7.68 19.67 3.26
CA PRO A 72 8.44 18.50 2.88
C PRO A 72 7.59 17.46 2.14
N LEU A 73 8.27 16.58 1.40
CA LEU A 73 7.69 15.38 0.80
C LEU A 73 7.81 14.20 1.78
N LEU A 74 6.70 13.55 2.10
CA LEU A 74 6.65 12.31 2.86
C LEU A 74 6.31 11.14 1.94
N PHE A 75 7.29 10.29 1.67
CA PHE A 75 7.08 9.03 0.98
C PHE A 75 6.76 7.90 1.97
N MET A 76 5.48 7.57 2.05
CA MET A 76 4.89 6.50 2.83
C MET A 76 5.11 5.14 2.12
N HIS A 77 6.27 4.54 2.33
CA HIS A 77 6.66 3.31 1.64
C HIS A 77 5.81 2.11 2.11
N GLN A 78 5.00 1.55 1.21
CA GLN A 78 4.31 0.29 1.41
C GLN A 78 5.24 -0.90 1.16
N TYR A 79 5.32 -1.81 2.13
CA TYR A 79 6.19 -2.97 2.07
C TYR A 79 5.92 -3.86 0.85
N ARG A 80 6.99 -4.24 0.14
CA ARG A 80 7.00 -5.08 -1.08
C ARG A 80 6.24 -4.50 -2.28
N ALA A 81 6.03 -3.18 -2.31
CA ALA A 81 5.46 -2.47 -3.45
C ALA A 81 6.51 -1.69 -4.27
N GLY A 82 7.78 -2.12 -4.29
CA GLY A 82 8.84 -1.47 -5.07
C GLY A 82 9.44 -0.20 -4.43
N GLY A 83 9.11 0.11 -3.17
CA GLY A 83 9.52 1.38 -2.57
C GLY A 83 10.98 1.44 -2.11
N THR A 84 11.72 0.32 -2.00
CA THR A 84 13.18 0.39 -1.82
C THR A 84 13.84 1.11 -2.99
N THR A 85 13.44 0.80 -4.21
CA THR A 85 13.98 1.46 -5.39
C THR A 85 13.52 2.92 -5.47
N LEU A 86 12.24 3.18 -5.21
CA LEU A 86 11.73 4.56 -5.21
C LEU A 86 12.44 5.42 -4.15
N ARG A 87 12.74 4.89 -2.96
CA ARG A 87 13.56 5.56 -1.94
C ARG A 87 14.94 5.95 -2.49
N GLN A 88 15.63 5.03 -3.15
CA GLN A 88 16.94 5.31 -3.73
C GLN A 88 16.87 6.38 -4.83
N LEU A 89 15.86 6.31 -5.69
CA LEU A 89 15.65 7.28 -6.76
C LEU A 89 15.33 8.67 -6.20
N LEU A 90 14.48 8.75 -5.18
CA LEU A 90 14.19 10.00 -4.47
C LEU A 90 15.44 10.57 -3.82
N TYR A 91 16.24 9.74 -3.14
CA TYR A 91 17.50 10.15 -2.52
C TYR A 91 18.47 10.74 -3.55
N ASN A 92 18.71 10.05 -4.66
CA ASN A 92 19.62 10.51 -5.71
C ASN A 92 19.17 11.85 -6.30
N VAL A 93 17.87 12.02 -6.56
CA VAL A 93 17.33 13.28 -7.06
C VAL A 93 17.45 14.38 -5.99
N SER A 94 17.19 14.09 -4.72
CA SER A 94 17.38 15.04 -3.62
C SER A 94 18.82 15.54 -3.52
N THR A 95 19.80 14.65 -3.64
CA THR A 95 21.22 15.02 -3.68
C THR A 95 21.53 15.95 -4.84
N ASN A 96 21.02 15.64 -6.05
CA ASN A 96 21.23 16.48 -7.24
C ASN A 96 20.55 17.85 -7.12
N LEU A 97 19.43 17.94 -6.41
CA LEU A 97 18.74 19.20 -6.13
C LEU A 97 19.34 19.98 -4.95
N GLY A 98 20.33 19.41 -4.24
CA GLY A 98 20.93 20.03 -3.06
C GLY A 98 19.98 20.11 -1.85
N VAL A 99 18.94 19.28 -1.78
CA VAL A 99 17.99 19.27 -0.66
C VAL A 99 18.26 18.09 0.29
N LYS A 100 18.22 18.34 1.60
CA LYS A 100 18.44 17.29 2.61
C LYS A 100 17.31 16.24 2.55
N ALA A 101 17.69 14.96 2.52
CA ALA A 101 16.77 13.83 2.53
C ALA A 101 17.03 12.91 3.73
N HIS A 102 15.98 12.58 4.46
CA HIS A 102 15.96 11.57 5.52
C HIS A 102 15.21 10.33 5.01
N ILE A 103 15.94 9.48 4.30
CA ILE A 103 15.38 8.29 3.65
C ILE A 103 16.06 7.06 4.24
N ALA A 104 15.29 6.19 4.89
CA ALA A 104 15.82 4.97 5.49
C ALA A 104 16.62 4.15 4.46
N CYS A 105 17.74 3.55 4.88
CA CYS A 105 18.75 2.90 4.01
C CYS A 105 19.52 3.84 3.07
N SER A 106 19.51 5.16 3.28
CA SER A 106 20.22 6.11 2.43
C SER A 106 20.77 7.26 3.26
N GLY A 107 21.86 7.90 2.82
CA GLY A 107 22.41 9.10 3.46
C GLY A 107 22.71 8.99 4.95
N GLY A 108 23.10 7.80 5.43
CA GLY A 108 23.41 7.56 6.85
C GLY A 108 22.20 7.21 7.73
N VAL A 109 20.98 7.12 7.18
CA VAL A 109 19.77 6.73 7.92
C VAL A 109 19.64 5.20 7.99
N ASP A 110 19.42 4.63 9.19
CA ASP A 110 19.33 3.17 9.40
C ASP A 110 18.12 2.59 8.62
N CYS A 111 18.28 1.39 8.05
CA CYS A 111 17.20 0.68 7.38
C CYS A 111 16.02 0.29 8.29
N ARG A 112 16.27 0.23 9.60
CA ARG A 112 15.32 -0.06 10.69
C ARG A 112 14.81 1.21 11.35
N GLU A 113 15.04 2.37 10.75
CA GLU A 113 14.44 3.61 11.20
C GLU A 113 12.99 3.70 10.73
N PHE A 114 12.06 3.57 11.68
CA PHE A 114 10.62 3.56 11.45
C PHE A 114 9.94 4.87 11.90
N GLN A 115 10.71 5.83 12.41
CA GLN A 115 10.24 7.09 12.95
C GLN A 115 11.13 8.22 12.47
N ILE A 116 10.54 9.40 12.25
CA ILE A 116 11.27 10.61 11.90
C ILE A 116 11.84 11.22 13.19
N ARG A 117 13.16 11.27 13.32
CA ARG A 117 13.83 11.85 14.50
C ARG A 117 14.27 13.30 14.30
N GLU A 118 14.46 13.73 13.05
CA GLU A 118 14.87 15.08 12.71
C GLU A 118 13.91 15.72 11.71
N ALA A 119 13.35 16.88 12.04
CA ALA A 119 12.43 17.62 11.18
C ALA A 119 13.14 18.63 10.23
N SER A 120 14.42 18.40 9.92
CA SER A 120 15.28 19.32 9.14
C SER A 120 15.45 18.93 7.67
N SER A 121 14.81 17.86 7.21
CA SER A 121 14.90 17.38 5.83
C SER A 121 13.73 17.87 4.98
N ALA A 122 13.94 18.00 3.67
CA ALA A 122 12.91 18.33 2.69
C ALA A 122 12.20 17.06 2.18
N VAL A 123 12.89 15.91 2.19
CA VAL A 123 12.33 14.63 1.75
C VAL A 123 12.48 13.60 2.84
N TYR A 124 11.39 12.90 3.14
CA TYR A 124 11.34 11.77 4.05
C TYR A 124 10.88 10.55 3.28
N GLY A 125 11.51 9.40 3.48
CA GLY A 125 11.09 8.16 2.83
C GLY A 125 11.39 6.92 3.64
N GLY A 126 10.37 6.13 3.94
CA GLY A 126 10.55 4.99 4.81
C GLY A 126 9.25 4.29 5.15
N HIS A 127 9.36 3.24 5.96
CA HIS A 127 8.20 2.57 6.56
C HIS A 127 7.69 3.38 7.76
N PHE A 128 7.41 4.66 7.54
CA PHE A 128 6.87 5.56 8.55
C PHE A 128 5.36 5.37 8.70
N CYS A 129 4.81 5.90 9.79
CA CYS A 129 3.37 6.05 9.95
C CYS A 129 2.98 7.53 9.77
N TRP A 130 1.90 7.80 9.04
CA TRP A 130 1.49 9.15 8.69
C TRP A 130 1.26 10.03 9.92
N HIS A 131 0.41 9.59 10.85
CA HIS A 131 0.07 10.33 12.05
C HIS A 131 1.28 10.60 12.96
N GLU A 132 2.16 9.61 13.15
CA GLU A 132 3.40 9.81 13.90
C GLU A 132 4.34 10.79 13.20
N SER A 133 4.41 10.74 11.86
CA SER A 133 5.25 11.64 11.09
C SER A 133 4.78 13.08 11.19
N LEU A 134 3.46 13.33 11.11
CA LEU A 134 2.87 14.65 11.31
C LEU A 134 3.21 15.22 12.69
N LYS A 135 3.08 14.39 13.73
CA LYS A 135 3.43 14.79 15.11
C LYS A 135 4.89 15.22 15.25
N HIS A 136 5.81 14.54 14.57
CA HIS A 136 7.25 14.85 14.67
C HIS A 136 7.67 16.04 13.80
N LEU A 137 7.05 16.23 12.63
CA LEU A 137 7.37 17.33 11.74
C LEU A 137 6.77 18.66 12.21
N GLY A 138 5.69 18.58 12.99
CA GLY A 138 4.89 19.74 13.39
C GLY A 138 3.79 20.05 12.37
N GLU A 139 2.64 20.47 12.86
CA GLU A 139 1.44 20.74 12.06
C GLU A 139 1.66 21.86 11.02
N ASP A 140 2.57 22.78 11.31
CA ASP A 140 2.89 23.93 10.45
C ASP A 140 3.53 23.54 9.12
N LYS A 141 4.21 22.38 9.07
CA LYS A 141 4.96 21.94 7.89
C LYS A 141 4.10 21.48 6.73
N LYS A 142 2.83 21.14 6.98
CA LYS A 142 1.85 20.68 5.96
C LYS A 142 2.49 19.78 4.88
N PRO A 143 3.08 18.63 5.26
CA PRO A 143 3.84 17.80 4.33
C PRO A 143 2.96 17.31 3.20
N SER A 144 3.54 17.22 2.01
CA SER A 144 2.89 16.58 0.87
C SER A 144 3.13 15.08 0.94
N CYS A 145 2.09 14.27 0.72
CA CYS A 145 2.21 12.83 0.84
C CYS A 145 2.37 12.14 -0.53
N LEU A 146 3.25 11.14 -0.57
CA LEU A 146 3.41 10.19 -1.66
C LEU A 146 3.34 8.78 -1.08
N THR A 147 2.69 7.84 -1.75
CA THR A 147 2.66 6.43 -1.35
C THR A 147 2.74 5.54 -2.59
N ASN A 148 3.17 4.30 -2.42
CA ASN A 148 3.30 3.35 -3.53
C ASN A 148 2.48 2.09 -3.26
N PHE A 149 1.86 1.55 -4.29
CA PHE A 149 1.12 0.31 -4.26
C PHE A 149 1.58 -0.59 -5.40
N ARG A 150 1.31 -1.88 -5.23
CA ARG A 150 1.55 -2.92 -6.22
C ARG A 150 0.28 -3.74 -6.32
N GLU A 151 0.10 -4.41 -7.45
CA GLU A 151 -0.95 -5.42 -7.58
C GLU A 151 -0.97 -6.35 -6.34
N PRO A 152 -2.16 -6.54 -5.71
CA PRO A 152 -2.30 -7.26 -4.44
C PRO A 152 -1.68 -8.64 -4.39
N GLU A 153 -1.94 -9.50 -5.38
CA GLU A 153 -1.43 -10.87 -5.42
C GLU A 153 0.10 -10.87 -5.49
N ALA A 154 0.67 -10.10 -6.40
CA ALA A 154 2.11 -9.95 -6.56
C ALA A 154 2.78 -9.41 -5.28
N ARG A 155 2.12 -8.47 -4.58
CA ARG A 155 2.60 -7.95 -3.29
C ARG A 155 2.53 -9.00 -2.19
N LEU A 156 1.42 -9.72 -2.07
CA LEU A 156 1.22 -10.78 -1.06
C LEU A 156 2.21 -11.92 -1.25
N MET A 157 2.39 -12.40 -2.47
CA MET A 157 3.39 -13.41 -2.81
C MET A 157 4.80 -12.93 -2.45
N SER A 158 5.13 -11.70 -2.82
CA SER A 158 6.42 -11.10 -2.50
C SER A 158 6.64 -10.95 -0.98
N CYS A 159 5.59 -10.68 -0.21
CA CYS A 159 5.64 -10.63 1.25
C CYS A 159 5.80 -12.03 1.86
N TYR A 160 5.02 -13.00 1.39
CA TYR A 160 5.07 -14.39 1.82
C TYR A 160 6.48 -14.95 1.65
N THR A 161 7.03 -14.90 0.43
CA THR A 161 8.36 -15.43 0.13
C THR A 161 9.42 -14.76 0.98
N HIS A 162 9.43 -13.43 1.06
CA HIS A 162 10.45 -12.75 1.84
C HIS A 162 10.31 -13.01 3.34
N ARG A 163 9.14 -12.72 3.92
CA ARG A 163 8.97 -12.66 5.37
C ARG A 163 8.78 -14.05 5.97
N LEU A 164 7.95 -14.90 5.38
CA LEU A 164 7.57 -16.20 5.96
C LEU A 164 8.54 -17.31 5.55
N VAL A 165 9.01 -17.31 4.30
CA VAL A 165 9.91 -18.35 3.78
C VAL A 165 11.38 -18.00 4.06
N THR A 166 11.87 -16.85 3.60
CA THR A 166 13.30 -16.50 3.72
C THR A 166 13.68 -16.00 5.11
N THR A 167 12.95 -15.02 5.66
CA THR A 167 13.34 -14.37 6.92
C THR A 167 12.96 -15.20 8.14
N LYS A 168 11.69 -15.62 8.25
CA LYS A 168 11.19 -16.34 9.43
C LYS A 168 11.34 -17.85 9.33
N LYS A 169 11.41 -18.40 8.11
CA LYS A 169 11.53 -19.85 7.83
C LYS A 169 10.42 -20.68 8.49
N VAL A 170 9.19 -20.16 8.49
CA VAL A 170 8.01 -20.78 9.13
C VAL A 170 6.99 -21.32 8.13
N ALA A 171 7.21 -21.06 6.83
CA ALA A 171 6.30 -21.47 5.77
C ALA A 171 7.06 -22.21 4.66
N PRO A 172 6.40 -23.15 3.96
CA PRO A 172 7.00 -23.78 2.79
C PRO A 172 7.20 -22.76 1.67
N TRP A 173 8.14 -23.02 0.76
CA TRP A 173 8.34 -22.18 -0.42
C TRP A 173 7.04 -21.98 -1.20
N CYS A 174 6.23 -23.05 -1.27
CA CYS A 174 5.01 -23.08 -2.04
C CYS A 174 3.78 -22.76 -1.20
N MET A 175 3.12 -21.66 -1.54
CA MET A 175 1.93 -21.17 -0.84
C MET A 175 0.78 -22.19 -0.89
N GLY A 176 0.55 -22.83 -2.04
CA GLY A 176 -0.52 -23.82 -2.24
C GLY A 176 -0.35 -25.14 -1.46
N LYS A 177 0.79 -25.35 -0.77
CA LYS A 177 0.97 -26.48 0.16
C LYS A 177 0.35 -26.22 1.53
N LEU A 178 -0.08 -25.00 1.82
CA LEU A 178 -0.79 -24.66 3.05
C LEU A 178 -2.30 -24.81 2.83
N ALA A 179 -3.04 -25.22 3.85
CA ALA A 179 -4.49 -25.07 3.83
C ALA A 179 -4.87 -23.58 3.79
N PRO A 180 -5.98 -23.18 3.11
CA PRO A 180 -6.37 -21.78 2.98
C PRO A 180 -6.42 -21.01 4.32
N GLU A 181 -7.03 -21.60 5.35
CA GLU A 181 -7.11 -20.96 6.68
C GLU A 181 -5.74 -20.77 7.34
N LYS A 182 -4.83 -21.72 7.16
CA LYS A 182 -3.46 -21.61 7.68
C LYS A 182 -2.70 -20.53 6.94
N LEU A 183 -2.79 -20.49 5.60
CA LEU A 183 -2.18 -19.44 4.80
C LEU A 183 -2.68 -18.07 5.24
N LYS A 184 -3.99 -17.89 5.32
CA LYS A 184 -4.64 -16.66 5.74
C LYS A 184 -4.16 -16.20 7.10
N SER A 185 -4.20 -17.08 8.10
CA SER A 185 -3.69 -16.81 9.44
C SER A 185 -2.23 -16.33 9.41
N MET A 186 -1.38 -16.98 8.62
CA MET A 186 0.02 -16.58 8.48
C MET A 186 0.17 -15.22 7.79
N LEU A 187 -0.57 -14.94 6.71
CA LEU A 187 -0.52 -13.64 6.03
C LEU A 187 -0.97 -12.50 6.93
N VAL A 188 -1.96 -12.73 7.80
CA VAL A 188 -2.43 -11.77 8.81
C VAL A 188 -1.39 -11.58 9.91
N ASN A 189 -0.99 -12.66 10.59
CA ASN A 189 -0.12 -12.63 11.77
C ASN A 189 1.27 -12.08 11.46
N TYR A 190 1.77 -12.30 10.24
CA TYR A 190 3.05 -11.77 9.79
C TYR A 190 2.92 -10.45 9.03
N GLY A 191 1.75 -9.81 9.03
CA GLY A 191 1.56 -8.45 8.52
C GLY A 191 1.76 -8.32 7.01
N CYS A 192 1.38 -9.33 6.24
CA CYS A 192 1.38 -9.25 4.78
C CYS A 192 0.14 -8.56 4.23
N VAL A 193 -1.00 -8.56 4.94
CA VAL A 193 -2.25 -7.93 4.46
C VAL A 193 -2.49 -6.52 5.00
N ASN A 194 -1.74 -6.07 6.01
CA ASN A 194 -2.11 -4.90 6.80
C ASN A 194 -1.29 -3.63 6.57
N GLU A 195 -0.32 -3.64 5.67
CA GLU A 195 0.62 -2.52 5.50
C GLU A 195 -0.04 -1.17 5.19
N PRO A 196 -1.04 -1.06 4.28
CA PRO A 196 -1.71 0.22 4.05
C PRO A 196 -2.33 0.81 5.33
N PHE A 197 -2.99 -0.03 6.13
CA PHE A 197 -3.57 0.39 7.41
C PHE A 197 -2.53 0.78 8.45
N ARG A 198 -1.32 0.20 8.38
CA ARG A 198 -0.21 0.50 9.28
C ARG A 198 0.53 1.79 8.94
N ARG A 199 0.57 2.14 7.65
CA ARG A 199 1.27 3.35 7.17
C ARG A 199 0.37 4.56 7.13
N LEU A 200 -0.87 4.37 6.69
CA LEU A 200 -1.82 5.47 6.46
C LEU A 200 -2.87 5.59 7.56
N GLY A 201 -3.13 4.54 8.34
CA GLY A 201 -4.08 4.55 9.44
C GLY A 201 -3.41 4.59 10.80
N GLN A 202 -3.26 3.41 11.42
CA GLN A 202 -2.73 3.25 12.77
C GLN A 202 -1.24 2.90 12.76
N CYS A 203 -0.46 3.42 13.71
CA CYS A 203 1.00 3.22 13.73
C CYS A 203 1.46 1.89 14.36
N GLY A 204 0.56 0.91 14.52
CA GLY A 204 0.84 -0.37 15.19
C GLY A 204 1.57 -1.40 14.31
N LEU A 205 2.24 -2.37 14.96
CA LEU A 205 2.78 -3.56 14.29
C LEU A 205 1.67 -4.51 13.82
N ILE A 206 0.65 -4.65 14.66
CA ILE A 206 -0.58 -5.37 14.36
C ILE A 206 -1.63 -4.32 14.08
N SER A 207 -2.35 -4.50 12.97
CA SER A 207 -3.44 -3.61 12.61
C SER A 207 -4.73 -4.18 13.18
N LYS A 208 -5.49 -3.33 13.86
CA LYS A 208 -6.86 -3.59 14.33
C LYS A 208 -7.92 -3.67 13.23
N VAL A 209 -7.52 -3.70 11.95
CA VAL A 209 -8.47 -3.79 10.82
C VAL A 209 -9.25 -5.11 10.80
N GLY A 210 -8.70 -6.17 11.40
CA GLY A 210 -9.34 -7.47 11.58
C GLY A 210 -9.98 -7.69 12.94
N ASP A 211 -10.04 -6.66 13.81
CA ASP A 211 -10.63 -6.79 15.15
C ASP A 211 -12.13 -7.10 15.05
N LYS A 212 -12.69 -7.88 15.98
CA LYS A 212 -14.13 -8.20 15.98
C LYS A 212 -15.02 -6.99 16.25
N ASP A 213 -14.50 -5.98 16.93
CA ASP A 213 -15.23 -4.75 17.19
C ASP A 213 -15.41 -3.92 15.91
N ARG A 214 -16.66 -3.70 15.52
CA ARG A 214 -17.02 -2.99 14.29
C ARG A 214 -16.55 -1.54 14.30
N LEU A 215 -16.66 -0.87 15.45
CA LEU A 215 -16.31 0.55 15.58
C LEU A 215 -14.80 0.77 15.39
N THR A 216 -13.99 -0.03 16.08
CA THR A 216 -12.52 -0.01 15.94
C THR A 216 -12.08 -0.28 14.51
N ARG A 217 -12.68 -1.28 13.83
CA ARG A 217 -12.39 -1.52 12.42
C ARG A 217 -12.70 -0.29 11.57
N MET A 218 -13.91 0.26 11.71
CA MET A 218 -14.35 1.42 10.92
C MET A 218 -13.46 2.65 11.14
N GLN A 219 -13.00 2.88 12.37
CA GLN A 219 -12.06 3.97 12.67
C GLN A 219 -10.74 3.82 11.92
N VAL A 220 -10.14 2.62 11.96
CA VAL A 220 -8.90 2.32 11.23
C VAL A 220 -9.07 2.54 9.73
N TRP A 221 -10.20 2.09 9.20
CA TRP A 221 -10.56 2.26 7.80
C TRP A 221 -10.68 3.72 7.40
N ASN A 222 -11.48 4.49 8.12
CA ASN A 222 -11.71 5.89 7.82
C ASN A 222 -10.41 6.68 7.86
N ALA A 223 -9.59 6.49 8.90
CA ALA A 223 -8.28 7.15 9.01
C ALA A 223 -7.34 6.78 7.84
N THR A 224 -7.35 5.51 7.42
CA THR A 224 -6.55 5.04 6.28
C THR A 224 -7.00 5.68 4.96
N LEU A 225 -8.32 5.74 4.72
CA LEU A 225 -8.89 6.31 3.49
C LEU A 225 -8.74 7.83 3.45
N GLU A 226 -8.93 8.50 4.58
CA GLU A 226 -8.70 9.94 4.71
C GLU A 226 -7.25 10.31 4.40
N THR A 227 -6.30 9.59 4.99
CA THR A 227 -4.88 9.80 4.69
C THR A 227 -4.56 9.45 3.25
N LEU A 228 -5.12 8.37 2.70
CA LEU A 228 -4.93 8.01 1.29
C LEU A 228 -5.43 9.13 0.36
N GLY A 229 -6.53 9.81 0.69
CA GLY A 229 -7.04 10.96 -0.06
C GLY A 229 -6.07 12.15 -0.09
N GLN A 230 -5.15 12.25 0.89
CA GLN A 230 -4.12 13.29 0.96
C GLN A 230 -2.82 12.90 0.25
N CYS A 231 -2.65 11.63 -0.10
CA CYS A 231 -1.45 11.10 -0.72
C CYS A 231 -1.59 11.00 -2.23
N VAL A 232 -0.50 11.26 -2.96
CA VAL A 232 -0.39 10.86 -4.35
C VAL A 232 -0.01 9.38 -4.42
N PRO A 233 -0.85 8.51 -4.97
CA PRO A 233 -0.56 7.10 -5.05
C PRO A 233 0.13 6.73 -6.36
N ILE A 234 1.25 6.02 -6.28
CA ILE A 234 1.91 5.37 -7.42
C ILE A 234 1.54 3.89 -7.39
N LEU A 235 0.92 3.39 -8.45
CA LEU A 235 0.82 1.96 -8.73
C LEU A 235 1.99 1.59 -9.63
N VAL A 236 2.89 0.75 -9.14
CA VAL A 236 4.13 0.50 -9.89
C VAL A 236 3.88 -0.17 -11.24
N ASP A 237 2.77 -0.89 -11.37
CA ASP A 237 2.36 -1.57 -12.60
C ASP A 237 1.46 -0.70 -13.51
N GLU A 238 1.18 0.57 -13.16
CA GLU A 238 0.21 1.43 -13.88
C GLU A 238 0.79 2.81 -14.24
N HIS A 239 1.05 2.99 -15.55
CA HIS A 239 1.72 4.17 -16.10
C HIS A 239 1.06 5.52 -15.77
N ASP A 240 -0.27 5.57 -15.69
CA ASP A 240 -0.98 6.83 -15.46
C ASP A 240 -0.78 7.37 -14.04
N THR A 241 -0.44 6.51 -13.07
CA THR A 241 -0.18 6.96 -11.70
C THR A 241 1.15 7.72 -11.58
N PHE A 242 2.13 7.41 -12.42
CA PHE A 242 3.38 8.17 -12.51
C PHE A 242 3.15 9.58 -13.03
N LYS A 243 2.24 9.77 -13.99
CA LYS A 243 1.89 11.12 -14.48
C LYS A 243 1.33 11.99 -13.36
N ALA A 244 0.48 11.43 -12.50
CA ALA A 244 -0.03 12.14 -11.33
C ALA A 244 1.10 12.55 -10.39
N ALA A 245 2.03 11.64 -10.06
CA ALA A 245 3.20 11.94 -9.25
C ALA A 245 4.10 13.02 -9.86
N VAL A 246 4.34 12.97 -11.17
CA VAL A 246 5.10 14.00 -11.91
C VAL A 246 4.41 15.36 -11.86
N ASN A 247 3.09 15.41 -12.01
CA ASN A 247 2.36 16.67 -11.99
C ASN A 247 2.32 17.28 -10.58
N THR A 248 2.29 16.46 -9.53
CA THR A 248 2.32 16.95 -8.14
C THR A 248 3.74 17.31 -7.69
N PHE A 249 4.76 16.56 -8.12
CA PHE A 249 6.17 16.73 -7.73
C PHE A 249 7.12 16.77 -8.96
N PRO A 250 7.04 17.82 -9.80
CA PRO A 250 7.77 17.90 -11.08
C PRO A 250 9.30 17.78 -10.95
N GLN A 251 9.88 18.27 -9.86
CA GLN A 251 11.30 18.15 -9.54
C GLN A 251 11.77 16.70 -9.33
N PHE A 252 10.87 15.77 -9.05
CA PHE A 252 11.16 14.32 -8.95
C PHE A 252 10.76 13.53 -10.22
N LYS A 253 10.49 14.21 -11.34
CA LYS A 253 10.07 13.58 -12.60
C LYS A 253 10.99 12.44 -13.04
N THR A 254 12.30 12.62 -12.93
CA THR A 254 13.28 11.60 -13.31
C THR A 254 13.20 10.35 -12.44
N ALA A 255 12.96 10.50 -11.13
CA ALA A 255 12.76 9.38 -10.22
C ALA A 255 11.51 8.56 -10.59
N PHE A 256 10.38 9.22 -10.86
CA PHE A 256 9.14 8.51 -11.20
C PHE A 256 9.23 7.78 -12.54
N TRP A 257 9.80 8.41 -13.56
CA TRP A 257 9.96 7.74 -14.85
C TRP A 257 11.05 6.66 -14.86
N ALA A 258 12.08 6.78 -14.03
CA ALA A 258 13.04 5.70 -13.84
C ALA A 258 12.36 4.45 -13.25
N LEU A 259 11.41 4.62 -12.32
CA LEU A 259 10.69 3.49 -11.73
C LEU A 259 9.90 2.67 -12.76
N LYS A 260 9.35 3.32 -13.80
CA LYS A 260 8.65 2.66 -14.91
C LYS A 260 9.54 1.66 -15.66
N ASN A 261 10.81 1.98 -15.84
CA ASN A 261 11.73 1.17 -16.66
C ASN A 261 12.34 -0.01 -15.88
N LEU A 262 11.99 -0.15 -14.60
CA LEU A 262 12.56 -1.18 -13.75
C LEU A 262 11.70 -2.43 -13.76
N THR A 263 12.34 -3.55 -14.05
CA THR A 263 11.75 -4.87 -13.83
C THR A 263 11.60 -5.06 -12.33
N LEU A 264 10.39 -4.87 -11.80
CA LEU A 264 10.08 -5.31 -10.45
C LEU A 264 10.30 -6.81 -10.36
N ASN A 265 10.82 -7.27 -9.21
CA ASN A 265 11.00 -8.70 -8.95
C ASN A 265 9.70 -9.45 -9.27
N GLN A 266 9.72 -10.16 -10.39
CA GLN A 266 8.72 -11.15 -10.75
C GLN A 266 9.01 -12.40 -9.92
N ASN A 267 7.96 -13.11 -9.52
CA ASN A 267 8.12 -14.33 -8.76
C ASN A 267 8.79 -15.37 -9.67
N LYS A 268 10.09 -15.64 -9.44
CA LYS A 268 10.89 -16.58 -10.27
C LYS A 268 10.36 -18.02 -10.30
N TYR A 269 9.34 -18.33 -9.49
CA TYR A 269 8.81 -19.67 -9.28
C TYR A 269 7.29 -19.74 -9.50
N ALA A 270 6.75 -18.87 -10.35
CA ALA A 270 5.31 -18.84 -10.65
C ALA A 270 4.79 -20.20 -11.16
N HIS A 271 5.62 -20.97 -11.87
CA HIS A 271 5.25 -22.27 -12.42
C HIS A 271 5.25 -23.40 -11.39
N ASP A 272 6.15 -23.37 -10.41
CA ASP A 272 6.28 -24.44 -9.40
C ASP A 272 5.23 -24.35 -8.28
N CYS A 273 4.46 -23.26 -8.26
CA CYS A 273 3.53 -22.91 -7.20
C CYS A 273 2.24 -22.31 -7.71
N GLN A 274 1.42 -23.14 -8.36
CA GLN A 274 0.05 -22.77 -8.70
C GLN A 274 -0.78 -22.57 -7.43
N ILE A 275 -1.33 -21.36 -7.29
CA ILE A 275 -2.33 -21.03 -6.29
C ILE A 275 -3.68 -21.47 -6.86
N SER A 276 -4.29 -22.49 -6.27
CA SER A 276 -5.61 -22.95 -6.69
C SER A 276 -6.68 -21.89 -6.45
N ASP A 277 -7.81 -21.98 -7.16
CA ASP A 277 -8.92 -21.04 -6.98
C ASP A 277 -9.46 -21.03 -5.54
N ALA A 278 -9.37 -22.15 -4.82
CA ALA A 278 -9.73 -22.24 -3.40
C ALA A 278 -8.90 -21.31 -2.48
N HIS A 279 -7.72 -20.86 -2.93
CA HIS A 279 -6.91 -19.86 -2.21
C HIS A 279 -7.19 -18.42 -2.67
N ARG A 280 -7.88 -18.26 -3.81
CA ARG A 280 -8.27 -16.96 -4.38
C ARG A 280 -9.65 -16.51 -3.91
N GLN A 281 -10.46 -17.44 -3.42
CA GLN A 281 -11.76 -17.21 -2.74
C GLN A 281 -11.53 -16.78 -1.30
#